data_AF-A0A9D8R0C6-F1
#
_entry.id   AF-A0A9D8R0C6-F1
#
_cell.length_a   1.000
_cell.length_b   1.000
_cell.length_c   1.000
_cell.angle_alpha   90.00
_cell.angle_beta   90.00
_cell.angle_gamma   90.00
#
_symmetry.space_group_name_H-M   'P 1'
#
loop_
_entity.id
_entity.type
_entity.pdbx_description
1 polymer ?
#
loop_
_entity_poly.entity_id
_entity_poly.type
_entity_poly.pdbx_seq_one_letter_code
_entity_poly.pdbx_strand_id
1 'polypeptide(L)'
;MITNSQTWHAFDKLAMVNSVSVSGLARRSGLDPTTFNKSKRVFPSGKERWPSMCTLVKVLNSLHMTFADFAKLFPDDDDKMRD
;
A
#
# COMPACT_ATOMS: atom_id res chain seq x y z
N MET A 1 -15.01 -8.55 0.50
CA MET A 1 -14.94 -7.09 0.21
C MET A 1 -13.55 -6.61 0.61
N ILE A 2 -12.86 -5.84 -0.23
CA ILE A 2 -11.54 -5.29 0.09
C ILE A 2 -11.72 -4.18 1.14
N THR A 3 -11.04 -4.31 2.28
CA THR A 3 -11.05 -3.28 3.35
C THR A 3 -9.90 -2.29 3.15
N ASN A 4 -10.03 -1.09 3.74
CA ASN A 4 -8.96 -0.09 3.67
C ASN A 4 -7.68 -0.61 4.35
N SER A 5 -7.80 -1.32 5.47
CA SER A 5 -6.69 -2.03 6.12
C SER A 5 -5.97 -3.00 5.16
N GLN A 6 -6.71 -3.85 4.43
CA GLN A 6 -6.11 -4.80 3.48
C GLN A 6 -5.28 -4.09 2.40
N THR A 7 -5.72 -2.93 1.94
CA THR A 7 -4.95 -2.12 0.98
C THR A 7 -3.65 -1.60 1.57
N TRP A 8 -3.69 -1.11 2.80
CA TRP A 8 -2.47 -0.66 3.48
C TRP A 8 -1.49 -1.81 3.72
N HIS A 9 -2.00 -3.00 4.07
CA HIS A 9 -1.20 -4.22 4.14
C HIS A 9 -0.60 -4.60 2.78
N ALA A 10 -1.34 -4.48 1.67
CA ALA A 10 -0.82 -4.72 0.34
C ALA A 10 0.33 -3.74 -0.03
N PHE A 11 0.24 -2.47 0.37
CA PHE A 11 1.35 -1.51 0.23
C PHE A 11 2.57 -1.87 1.08
N ASP A 12 2.36 -2.38 2.29
CA ASP A 12 3.46 -2.84 3.15
C ASP A 12 4.15 -4.07 2.53
N LYS A 13 3.37 -5.06 2.06
CA LYS A 13 3.89 -6.23 1.32
C LYS A 13 4.60 -5.81 0.03
N LEU A 14 4.08 -4.83 -0.70
CA LEU A 14 4.70 -4.28 -1.90
C LEU A 14 6.09 -3.70 -1.60
N ALA A 15 6.23 -2.95 -0.50
CA ALA A 15 7.52 -2.42 -0.08
C ALA A 15 8.50 -3.54 0.30
N MET A 16 8.03 -4.55 1.04
CA MET A 16 8.82 -5.73 1.42
C MET A 16 9.32 -6.52 0.21
N VAL A 17 8.47 -6.81 -0.77
CA VAL A 17 8.83 -7.53 -2.01
C VAL A 17 9.90 -6.79 -2.79
N ASN A 18 9.85 -5.45 -2.78
CA ASN A 18 10.85 -4.62 -3.44
C ASN A 18 12.07 -4.32 -2.56
N SER A 19 12.19 -4.93 -1.37
CA SER A 19 13.28 -4.72 -0.41
C SER A 19 13.53 -3.24 -0.07
N VAL A 20 12.46 -2.45 -0.02
CA VAL A 20 12.50 -1.02 0.33
C VAL A 20 11.56 -0.72 1.50
N SER A 21 11.85 0.34 2.25
CA SER A 21 10.88 0.85 3.23
C SER A 21 9.71 1.54 2.52
N VAL A 22 8.56 1.66 3.19
CA VAL A 22 7.40 2.41 2.66
C VAL A 22 7.72 3.85 2.30
N SER A 23 8.62 4.51 3.05
CA SER A 23 9.11 5.85 2.72
C SER A 23 10.06 5.84 1.52
N GLY A 24 10.87 4.79 1.37
CA GLY A 24 11.70 4.58 0.19
C GLY A 24 10.87 4.35 -1.07
N LEU A 25 9.79 3.57 -0.95
CA LEU A 25 8.81 3.35 -2.01
C LEU A 25 8.16 4.68 -2.45
N ALA A 26 7.72 5.50 -1.48
CA ALA A 26 7.16 6.82 -1.77
C ALA A 26 8.16 7.71 -2.51
N ARG A 27 9.40 7.80 -2.02
CA ARG A 27 10.46 8.59 -2.65
C ARG A 27 10.75 8.13 -4.08
N ARG A 28 10.86 6.81 -4.31
CA ARG A 28 11.07 6.23 -5.64
C ARG A 28 9.92 6.54 -6.61
N SER A 29 8.72 6.71 -6.06
CA SER A 29 7.51 7.04 -6.81
C SER A 29 7.28 8.55 -7.01
N GLY A 30 8.23 9.40 -6.60
CA GLY A 30 8.09 10.86 -6.67
C GLY A 30 7.02 11.41 -5.72
N LEU A 31 6.71 10.68 -4.65
CA LEU A 31 5.76 11.07 -3.62
C LEU A 31 6.50 11.56 -2.37
N ASP A 32 5.80 12.32 -1.54
CA ASP A 32 6.31 12.69 -0.23
C ASP A 32 6.61 11.42 0.60
N PRO A 33 7.79 11.29 1.23
CA PRO A 33 8.20 10.09 1.95
C PRO A 33 7.29 9.72 3.14
N THR A 34 6.42 10.63 3.59
CA THR A 34 5.43 10.38 4.65
C THR A 34 4.06 9.95 4.13
N THR A 35 3.86 9.91 2.81
CA THR A 35 2.58 9.57 2.16
C THR A 35 2.02 8.23 2.64
N PHE A 36 2.89 7.25 2.89
CA PHE A 36 2.50 5.89 3.30
C PHE A 36 2.69 5.61 4.80
N ASN A 37 3.05 6.62 5.61
CA ASN A 37 3.25 6.46 7.05
C ASN A 37 1.93 6.12 7.76
N LYS A 38 1.98 5.26 8.78
CA LYS A 38 0.80 4.82 9.55
C LYS A 38 -0.07 5.98 10.06
N SER A 39 0.55 7.08 10.50
CA SER A 39 -0.16 8.28 10.97
C SER A 39 -1.02 8.99 9.92
N LYS A 40 -0.79 8.74 8.62
CA LYS A 40 -1.56 9.31 7.51
C LYS A 40 -2.64 8.35 6.97
N ARG A 41 -2.65 7.10 7.43
CA ARG A 41 -3.59 6.05 6.99
C ARG A 41 -4.97 6.17 7.62
N VAL A 42 -5.09 6.94 8.70
CA VAL A 42 -6.34 7.16 9.43
C VAL A 42 -6.63 8.67 9.48
N PHE A 43 -7.86 9.06 9.19
CA PHE A 43 -8.29 10.44 9.37
C PHE A 43 -8.38 10.79 10.86
N PRO A 44 -8.30 12.09 11.23
CA PRO A 44 -8.53 12.50 12.62
C PRO A 44 -9.89 12.07 13.19
N SER A 45 -10.87 11.79 12.32
CA SER A 45 -12.19 11.25 12.67
C SER A 45 -12.20 9.73 12.94
N GLY A 46 -11.05 9.06 12.89
CA GLY A 46 -10.91 7.61 13.12
C GLY A 46 -11.22 6.72 11.93
N LYS A 47 -11.66 7.28 10.79
CA LYS A 47 -11.93 6.50 9.58
C LYS A 47 -10.62 6.19 8.84
N GLU A 48 -10.43 4.94 8.43
CA GLU A 48 -9.33 4.56 7.55
C GLU A 48 -9.45 5.30 6.21
N ARG A 49 -8.33 5.84 5.73
CA ARG A 49 -8.24 6.59 4.49
C ARG A 49 -7.82 5.64 3.37
N TRP A 50 -8.53 5.67 2.25
CA TRP A 50 -8.05 5.03 1.01
C TRP A 50 -7.03 5.95 0.32
N PRO A 51 -5.87 5.44 -0.12
CA PRO A 51 -4.94 6.22 -0.93
C PRO A 51 -5.55 6.51 -2.31
N SER A 52 -5.27 7.69 -2.89
CA SER A 52 -5.86 8.02 -4.19
C SER A 52 -5.41 7.05 -5.28
N MET A 53 -6.27 6.76 -6.27
CA MET A 53 -5.90 5.92 -7.41
C MET A 53 -4.70 6.49 -8.18
N CYS A 54 -4.59 7.82 -8.30
CA CYS A 54 -3.42 8.48 -8.87
C CYS A 54 -2.12 8.17 -8.10
N THR A 55 -2.18 8.08 -6.77
CA THR A 55 -1.03 7.69 -5.94
C THR A 55 -0.64 6.24 -6.23
N LEU A 56 -1.60 5.33 -6.30
CA LEU A 56 -1.36 3.92 -6.62
C LEU A 56 -0.71 3.75 -8.00
N VAL A 57 -1.26 4.39 -9.04
CA VAL A 57 -0.71 4.34 -10.40
C VAL A 57 0.75 4.82 -10.45
N LYS A 58 1.08 5.91 -9.73
CA LYS A 58 2.46 6.41 -9.66
C LYS A 58 3.43 5.38 -9.06
N VAL A 59 3.01 4.69 -8.00
CA VAL A 59 3.82 3.64 -7.37
C VAL A 59 4.02 2.47 -8.32
N LEU A 60 2.94 1.99 -8.94
CA LEU A 60 3.01 0.86 -9.87
C LEU A 60 3.90 1.16 -11.07
N ASN A 61 3.78 2.37 -11.65
CA ASN A 61 4.64 2.81 -12.74
C ASN A 61 6.12 2.90 -12.33
N SER A 62 6.42 3.38 -11.12
CA SER A 62 7.78 3.46 -10.58
C SER A 62 8.44 2.08 -10.39
N LEU A 63 7.62 1.07 -10.09
CA LEU A 63 8.05 -0.32 -9.90
C LEU A 63 7.94 -1.17 -11.17
N HIS A 64 7.44 -0.62 -12.29
CA HIS A 64 7.08 -1.37 -13.49
C HIS A 64 6.16 -2.57 -13.22
N MET A 65 5.25 -2.42 -12.25
CA MET A 65 4.29 -3.45 -11.86
C MET A 65 2.91 -3.16 -12.44
N THR A 66 2.16 -4.23 -12.71
CA THR A 66 0.77 -4.10 -13.15
C THR A 66 -0.18 -4.06 -11.96
N PHE A 67 -1.42 -3.62 -12.19
CA PHE A 67 -2.50 -3.74 -11.19
C PHE A 67 -2.76 -5.20 -10.80
N ALA A 68 -2.59 -6.15 -11.72
CA ALA A 68 -2.75 -7.57 -11.44
C ALA A 68 -1.70 -8.07 -10.45
N ASP A 69 -0.45 -7.59 -10.55
CA ASP A 69 0.61 -7.94 -9.60
C ASP A 69 0.35 -7.34 -8.23
N PHE A 70 -0.17 -6.11 -8.18
CA PHE A 70 -0.61 -5.50 -6.92
C PHE A 70 -1.78 -6.26 -6.28
N ALA A 71 -2.74 -6.72 -7.09
CA ALA A 71 -3.89 -7.49 -6.60
C ALA A 71 -3.46 -8.80 -5.91
N LYS A 72 -2.37 -9.44 -6.35
CA LYS A 72 -1.81 -10.64 -5.71
C LYS A 72 -1.20 -10.38 -4.33
N LEU A 73 -0.97 -9.12 -3.96
CA LEU A 73 -0.41 -8.75 -2.65
C LEU A 73 -1.48 -8.51 -1.59
N PHE A 74 -2.76 -8.52 -1.97
CA PHE A 74 -3.84 -8.49 -1.00
C PHE A 74 -3.83 -9.79 -0.20
N PRO A 75 -4.05 -9.74 1.13
CA PRO A 75 -4.17 -10.94 1.92
C PRO A 75 -5.37 -11.75 1.40
N ASP A 76 -5.14 -13.01 1.04
CA ASP A 76 -6.20 -13.99 0.89
C ASP A 76 -6.96 -14.12 2.21
N ASP A 77 -8.25 -14.46 2.17
CA ASP A 77 -9.07 -14.67 3.39
C ASP A 77 -8.44 -15.71 4.34
N ASP A 78 -7.57 -16.58 3.80
CA ASP A 78 -6.82 -17.63 4.50
C ASP A 78 -5.71 -17.10 5.46
N ASP A 79 -5.20 -15.88 5.24
CA ASP A 79 -4.16 -15.27 6.08
C ASP A 79 -4.68 -15.01 7.52
N LYS A 80 -6.00 -14.94 7.72
CA LYS A 80 -6.63 -14.79 9.03
C LYS A 80 -6.62 -16.05 9.90
N MET A 81 -6.26 -17.22 9.36
CA MET A 81 -6.19 -18.48 10.11
C MET A 81 -4.77 -18.83 10.58
N ARG A 82 -3.76 -18.00 10.26
CA ARG A 82 -2.35 -18.26 10.58
C ARG A 82 -1.80 -17.52 11.80
N ASP A 83 -2.62 -16.71 12.48
CA ASP A 83 -2.27 -16.00 13.72
C ASP A 83 -3.00 -16.58 14.95
#